data_AF-A0A7I8EIA0-F1
#
_entry.id   AF-A0A7I8EIA0-F1
#
_cell.length_a   1.000
_cell.length_b   1.000
_cell.length_c   1.000
_cell.angle_alpha   90.00
_cell.angle_beta   90.00
_cell.angle_gamma   90.00
#
_symmetry.space_group_name_H-M   'P 1'
#
loop_
_entity.id
_entity.type
_entity.pdbx_description
1 polymer ?
#
loop_
_entity_poly.entity_id
_entity_poly.type
_entity_poly.pdbx_seq_one_letter_code
_entity_poly.pdbx_strand_id
1 'polypeptide(L)'
;MNKQDIIAYFEEKKQRKTAEGEAYLKALDNLLTLLKETENVATIKSAVRTLHRNKLREVQTTESIELRIELRKDLELYDECLTQLRGLPLTEER
;
A
#
# COMPACT_ATOMS: atom_id res chain seq x y z
N MET A 1 1.11 14.36 -11.04
CA MET A 1 1.66 13.36 -10.10
C MET A 1 2.14 12.19 -10.91
N ASN A 2 3.43 11.85 -10.82
CA ASN A 2 4.07 10.71 -11.48
C ASN A 2 4.35 9.57 -10.45
N LYS A 3 4.94 8.44 -10.88
CA LYS A 3 5.25 7.32 -9.97
C LYS A 3 6.25 7.72 -8.86
N GLN A 4 7.23 8.57 -9.18
CA GLN A 4 8.23 9.02 -8.21
C GLN A 4 7.61 9.90 -7.12
N ASP A 5 6.64 10.75 -7.47
CA ASP A 5 5.89 11.54 -6.49
C ASP A 5 5.14 10.63 -5.49
N ILE A 6 4.59 9.50 -5.98
CA ILE A 6 3.91 8.51 -5.12
C ILE A 6 4.92 7.77 -4.23
N ILE A 7 6.09 7.41 -4.75
CA ILE A 7 7.17 6.80 -3.95
C ILE A 7 7.60 7.76 -2.84
N ALA A 8 7.90 9.01 -3.18
CA ALA A 8 8.30 10.03 -2.22
C ALA A 8 7.23 10.23 -1.13
N TYR A 9 5.95 10.27 -1.53
CA TYR A 9 4.84 10.36 -0.58
C TYR A 9 4.86 9.24 0.47
N PHE A 10 5.05 7.99 0.06
CA PHE A 10 5.08 6.84 0.97
C PHE A 10 6.38 6.77 1.78
N GLU A 11 7.51 7.25 1.24
CA GLU A 11 8.77 7.37 2.00
C GLU A 11 8.66 8.42 3.12
N GLU A 12 8.13 9.60 2.82
CA GLU A 12 7.85 10.63 3.83
C GLU A 12 6.83 10.12 4.86
N LYS A 13 5.84 9.34 4.43
CA LYS A 13 4.88 8.72 5.34
C LYS A 13 5.59 7.75 6.29
N LYS A 14 6.52 6.92 5.80
CA LYS A 14 7.31 6.01 6.63
C LYS A 14 8.12 6.76 7.68
N GLN A 15 8.76 7.85 7.30
CA GLN A 15 9.56 8.67 8.22
C GLN A 15 8.72 9.33 9.32
N ARG A 16 7.47 9.73 9.01
CA ARG A 16 6.56 10.37 9.96
C ARG A 16 5.85 9.38 10.90
N LYS A 17 5.71 8.12 10.48
CA LYS A 17 4.92 7.08 11.14
C LYS A 17 5.78 6.06 11.89
N THR A 18 6.93 6.47 12.43
CA THR A 18 7.85 5.59 13.17
C THR A 18 7.26 5.02 14.47
N ALA A 19 6.16 5.59 14.97
CA ALA A 19 5.42 5.10 16.14
C ALA A 19 4.34 4.06 15.79
N GLU A 20 4.08 3.76 14.51
CA GLU A 20 3.18 2.67 14.13
C GLU A 20 3.84 1.32 14.37
N GLY A 21 3.02 0.28 14.56
CA GLY A 21 3.51 -1.07 14.82
C GLY A 21 4.39 -1.63 13.70
N GLU A 22 5.27 -2.57 14.05
CA GLU A 22 6.21 -3.21 13.12
C GLU A 22 5.52 -3.80 11.88
N ALA A 23 4.32 -4.36 12.04
CA ALA A 23 3.53 -4.90 10.94
C ALA A 23 3.17 -3.85 9.88
N TYR A 24 2.75 -2.65 10.32
CA TYR A 24 2.41 -1.54 9.43
C TYR A 24 3.64 -1.04 8.67
N LEU A 25 4.76 -0.86 9.38
CA LEU A 25 6.02 -0.43 8.76
C LEU A 25 6.50 -1.45 7.72
N LYS A 26 6.35 -2.75 8.00
CA LYS A 26 6.65 -3.82 7.05
C LYS A 26 5.73 -3.80 5.83
N ALA A 27 4.42 -3.56 6.01
CA ALA A 27 3.48 -3.41 4.90
C ALA A 27 3.86 -2.22 4.00
N LEU A 28 4.25 -1.09 4.61
CA LEU A 28 4.71 0.10 3.92
C LEU A 28 6.02 -0.14 3.15
N ASP A 29 6.95 -0.90 3.72
CA ASP A 29 8.18 -1.29 3.03
C ASP A 29 7.92 -2.18 1.83
N ASN A 30 7.05 -3.19 1.98
CA ASN A 30 6.67 -4.05 0.86
C ASN A 30 6.00 -3.24 -0.27
N LEU A 31 5.18 -2.26 0.08
CA LEU A 31 4.55 -1.35 -0.88
C LEU A 31 5.58 -0.50 -1.62
N LEU A 32 6.54 0.08 -0.88
CA LEU A 32 7.62 0.89 -1.46
C LEU A 32 8.50 0.06 -2.40
N THR A 33 8.86 -1.16 -2.00
CA THR A 33 9.60 -2.10 -2.85
C THR A 33 8.83 -2.38 -4.14
N LEU A 34 7.54 -2.70 -4.05
CA LEU A 34 6.69 -2.94 -5.23
C LEU A 34 6.67 -1.73 -6.18
N LEU A 35 6.52 -0.52 -5.64
CA LEU A 35 6.49 0.71 -6.44
C LEU A 35 7.84 1.00 -7.14
N LYS A 36 8.95 0.72 -6.46
CA LYS A 36 10.32 0.95 -6.97
C LYS A 36 10.71 -0.08 -8.02
N GLU A 37 10.47 -1.36 -7.75
CA GLU A 37 10.94 -2.47 -8.58
C GLU A 37 10.03 -2.78 -9.77
N THR A 38 8.77 -2.35 -9.74
CA THR A 38 7.84 -2.56 -10.84
C THR A 38 7.66 -1.29 -11.66
N GLU A 39 7.94 -1.34 -12.95
CA GLU A 39 7.72 -0.22 -13.87
C GLU A 39 6.25 -0.05 -14.22
N ASN A 40 5.57 -1.16 -14.56
CA ASN A 40 4.22 -1.13 -15.07
C ASN A 40 3.18 -0.82 -13.98
N VAL A 41 2.46 0.30 -14.15
CA VAL A 41 1.41 0.77 -13.22
C VAL A 41 0.23 -0.19 -13.12
N ALA A 42 -0.16 -0.85 -14.21
CA ALA A 42 -1.24 -1.85 -14.16
C ALA A 42 -0.84 -3.08 -13.34
N THR A 43 0.42 -3.53 -13.44
CA THR A 43 0.97 -4.61 -12.60
C THR A 43 0.97 -4.21 -11.12
N ILE A 44 1.43 -3.00 -10.79
CA ILE A 44 1.38 -2.46 -9.42
C ILE A 44 -0.07 -2.46 -8.91
N LYS A 45 -1.02 -1.88 -9.66
CA LYS A 45 -2.44 -1.84 -9.28
C LYS A 45 -3.01 -3.23 -9.02
N SER A 46 -2.65 -4.21 -9.86
CA SER A 46 -3.09 -5.60 -9.68
C SER A 46 -2.53 -6.24 -8.40
N ALA A 47 -1.23 -6.04 -8.14
CA ALA A 47 -0.58 -6.54 -6.94
C ALA A 47 -1.17 -5.90 -5.67
N VAL A 48 -1.33 -4.58 -5.63
CA VAL A 48 -1.91 -3.88 -4.48
C VAL A 48 -3.37 -4.30 -4.22
N ARG A 49 -4.18 -4.48 -5.27
CA ARG A 49 -5.55 -5.03 -5.12
C ARG A 49 -5.56 -6.44 -4.53
N THR A 50 -4.55 -7.25 -4.85
CA THR A 50 -4.43 -8.61 -4.30
C THR A 50 -4.05 -8.57 -2.83
N LEU A 51 -3.09 -7.73 -2.45
CA LEU A 51 -2.73 -7.47 -1.05
C LEU A 51 -3.94 -6.97 -0.24
N HIS A 52 -4.68 -6.00 -0.80
CA HIS A 52 -5.90 -5.47 -0.19
C HIS A 52 -6.94 -6.56 0.07
N ARG A 53 -7.29 -7.37 -0.93
CA ARG A 53 -8.28 -8.46 -0.76
C ARG A 53 -7.82 -9.51 0.26
N ASN A 54 -6.53 -9.85 0.27
CA ASN A 54 -5.98 -10.80 1.24
C ASN A 54 -6.07 -10.23 2.66
N LYS A 55 -5.69 -8.96 2.83
CA LYS A 55 -5.78 -8.26 4.12
C LYS A 55 -7.23 -8.09 4.58
N LEU A 56 -8.16 -7.82 3.67
CA LEU A 56 -9.59 -7.74 3.97
C LEU A 56 -10.11 -9.08 4.52
N ARG A 57 -9.72 -10.19 3.89
CA ARG A 57 -10.07 -11.53 4.39
C ARG A 57 -9.49 -11.76 5.78
N GLU A 58 -8.23 -11.40 6.00
CA GLU A 58 -7.58 -11.53 7.31
C GLU A 58 -8.31 -10.73 8.40
N VAL A 59 -8.71 -9.48 8.10
CA VAL A 59 -9.54 -8.65 9.00
C VAL A 59 -10.87 -9.33 9.32
N GLN A 60 -11.51 -9.95 8.32
CA GLN A 60 -12.81 -10.61 8.49
C GLN A 60 -12.72 -11.89 9.31
N THR A 61 -11.62 -12.63 9.21
CA THR A 61 -11.44 -13.90 9.92
C THR A 61 -10.78 -13.76 11.29
N THR A 62 -10.26 -12.57 11.62
CA THR A 62 -9.62 -12.31 12.91
C THR A 62 -10.65 -12.08 14.01
N GLU A 63 -10.56 -12.85 15.08
CA GLU A 63 -11.48 -12.75 16.23
C GLU A 63 -11.12 -11.60 17.17
N SER A 64 -9.82 -11.32 17.36
CA SER A 64 -9.33 -10.23 18.21
C SER A 64 -9.68 -8.86 17.63
N ILE A 65 -10.41 -8.05 18.39
CA ILE A 65 -10.78 -6.68 18.01
C ILE A 65 -9.52 -5.81 17.84
N GLU A 66 -8.58 -5.91 18.76
CA GLU A 66 -7.33 -5.14 18.75
C GLU A 66 -6.51 -5.46 17.50
N LEU A 67 -6.36 -6.75 17.17
CA LEU A 67 -5.65 -7.16 15.98
C LEU A 67 -6.38 -6.73 14.70
N ARG A 68 -7.72 -6.75 14.68
CA ARG A 68 -8.50 -6.21 13.55
C ARG A 68 -8.28 -4.71 13.34
N ILE A 69 -8.13 -3.93 14.41
CA ILE A 69 -7.84 -2.50 14.31
C ILE A 69 -6.48 -2.29 13.65
N GLU A 70 -5.45 -3.01 14.08
CA GLU A 70 -4.12 -2.92 13.46
C GLU A 70 -4.14 -3.37 11.99
N LEU A 71 -4.80 -4.48 11.67
CA LEU A 71 -4.92 -4.97 10.29
C LEU A 71 -5.70 -4.02 9.38
N ARG A 72 -6.64 -3.22 9.92
CA ARG A 72 -7.34 -2.18 9.16
C ARG A 72 -6.43 -1.03 8.74
N LYS A 73 -5.39 -0.72 9.52
CA LYS A 73 -4.37 0.28 9.12
C LYS A 73 -3.62 -0.17 7.87
N ASP A 74 -3.27 -1.45 7.77
CA ASP A 74 -2.68 -2.02 6.55
C ASP A 74 -3.65 -1.90 5.37
N LEU A 75 -4.94 -2.14 5.60
CA LEU A 75 -5.96 -2.04 4.58
C LEU A 75 -6.08 -0.61 4.03
N GLU A 76 -6.15 0.38 4.93
CA GLU A 76 -6.19 1.81 4.59
C GLU A 76 -4.95 2.22 3.78
N LEU A 77 -3.77 1.69 4.11
CA LEU A 77 -2.55 1.92 3.35
C LEU A 77 -2.66 1.42 1.91
N TYR A 78 -3.22 0.23 1.69
CA TYR A 78 -3.42 -0.30 0.33
C TYR A 78 -4.48 0.50 -0.45
N ASP A 79 -5.57 0.90 0.19
CA ASP A 79 -6.61 1.75 -0.43
C ASP A 79 -6.07 3.13 -0.83
N GLU A 80 -5.27 3.72 0.04
CA GLU A 80 -4.56 4.96 -0.24
C GLU A 80 -3.62 4.81 -1.43
N CYS A 81 -2.82 3.74 -1.49
CA CYS A 81 -1.94 3.48 -2.64
C CYS A 81 -2.73 3.35 -3.94
N LEU A 82 -3.84 2.61 -3.95
CA LEU A 82 -4.72 2.49 -5.13
C LEU A 82 -5.30 3.84 -5.54
N THR A 83 -5.61 4.71 -4.58
CA THR A 83 -6.11 6.05 -4.81
C THR A 83 -5.03 6.93 -5.45
N GLN A 84 -3.80 6.92 -4.94
CA GLN A 84 -2.67 7.64 -5.53
C GLN A 84 -2.39 7.16 -6.96
N LEU A 85 -2.40 5.84 -7.19
CA LEU A 85 -2.16 5.24 -8.51
C LEU A 85 -3.31 5.52 -9.51
N ARG A 86 -4.53 5.84 -9.06
CA ARG A 86 -5.67 6.14 -9.96
C ARG A 86 -5.36 7.34 -10.87
N GLY A 87 -4.57 8.29 -10.39
CA GLY A 87 -4.14 9.46 -11.17
C GLY A 87 -3.09 9.17 -12.25
N LEU A 88 -2.51 7.96 -12.27
CA LEU A 88 -1.51 7.58 -13.28
C LEU A 88 -2.13 6.89 -14.49
N PRO A 89 -1.66 7.20 -15.72
CA PRO A 89 -2.04 6.46 -16.92
C PRO A 89 -1.59 5.00 -16.80
N LEU A 90 -2.37 4.09 -17.41
CA LEU A 90 -2.11 2.65 -17.34
C LEU A 90 -0.95 2.20 -18.25
N THR A 91 -0.63 3.04 -19.23
CA THR A 91 0.46 2.93 -20.17
C THR A 91 1.27 4.22 -20.07
N GLU A 92 2.55 4.13 -19.74
CA GLU A 92 3.48 5.19 -20.13
C GLU A 92 3.44 5.21 -21.66
N GLU A 93 2.75 6.19 -22.25
CA GLU A 93 2.95 6.49 -23.66
C GLU A 93 4.44 6.85 -23.80
N ARG A 94 5.18 5.92 -24.39
CA ARG A 94 6.58 6.10 -24.79
C ARG A 94 6.67 7.05 -25.97
#